data_AF-A0A5E4HI43-F1
#
_entry.id   AF-A0A5E4HI43-F1
#
_cell.length_a   1.000
_cell.length_b   1.000
_cell.length_c   1.000
_cell.angle_alpha   90.00
_cell.angle_beta   90.00
_cell.angle_gamma   90.00
#
_symmetry.space_group_name_H-M   'P 1'
#
loop_
_entity.id
_entity.type
_entity.pdbx_description
1 polymer ?
#
loop_
_entity_poly.entity_id
_entity_poly.type
_entity_poly.pdbx_seq_one_letter_code
_entity_poly.pdbx_strand_id
1 'polypeptide(L)'
;MSEVKEVKAVKAIAASAESDVNSLLVAASKTGTISGEQFTALFAVMMAKEARIAAKELALEESLKARDEQRRRDSDNYTVAKIETQKACRHLKGGRGRQRGQQKDPAVYLHTFTNGAQVIKCQLCGAKWKPKDTDEYLDINGMKVPNWTKIGWGRALEMAEDSSNKPSSSERFGGVVAGVTPKTAEGLAVPNMQI
;
A
#
# COMPACT_ATOMS: atom_id res chain seq x y z
N MET A 1 25.45 14.62 26.71
CA MET A 1 24.38 15.32 27.47
C MET A 1 24.45 16.85 27.37
N SER A 2 25.29 17.43 26.49
CA SER A 2 25.49 18.88 26.37
C SER A 2 24.58 19.57 25.34
N GLU A 3 24.15 18.90 24.27
CA GLU A 3 23.39 19.51 23.17
C GLU A 3 21.95 19.93 23.51
N VAL A 4 21.33 19.31 24.52
CA VAL A 4 19.92 19.56 24.86
C VAL A 4 19.72 20.92 25.56
N LYS A 5 20.76 21.49 26.17
CA LYS A 5 20.67 22.78 26.89
C LYS A 5 20.73 23.98 25.93
N GLU A 6 21.50 23.91 24.86
CA GLU A 6 21.63 25.01 23.88
C GLU A 6 20.33 25.25 23.11
N VAL A 7 19.64 24.18 22.69
CA VAL A 7 18.39 24.30 21.90
C VAL A 7 17.27 24.98 22.70
N LYS A 8 17.24 24.83 24.04
CA LYS A 8 16.25 25.51 24.90
C LYS A 8 16.54 27.00 25.06
N ALA A 9 17.80 27.41 25.16
CA ALA A 9 18.17 28.82 25.29
C ALA A 9 17.87 29.62 24.01
N VAL A 10 18.13 29.03 22.84
CA VAL A 10 17.82 29.65 21.53
C VAL A 10 16.31 29.80 21.31
N LYS A 11 15.49 28.87 21.83
CA LYS A 11 14.03 28.97 21.77
C LYS A 11 13.45 30.10 22.64
N ALA A 12 14.05 30.38 23.80
CA ALA A 12 13.54 31.39 24.73
C ALA A 12 13.80 32.82 24.23
N ILE A 13 14.95 33.08 23.61
CA ILE A 13 15.32 34.40 23.06
C ILE A 13 14.45 34.79 21.85
N ALA A 14 14.01 33.81 21.06
CA ALA A 14 13.15 34.06 19.90
C ALA A 14 11.71 34.46 20.28
N ALA A 15 11.17 33.92 21.38
CA ALA A 15 9.81 34.21 21.82
C ALA A 15 9.66 35.63 22.40
N SER A 16 10.70 36.15 23.07
CA SER A 16 10.71 37.54 23.56
C SER A 16 10.80 38.56 22.41
N ALA A 17 11.59 38.26 21.37
CA ALA A 17 11.74 39.14 20.20
C ALA A 17 10.45 39.27 19.35
N GLU A 18 9.64 38.22 19.25
CA GLU A 18 8.37 38.27 18.51
C GLU A 18 7.32 39.16 19.19
N SER A 19 7.34 39.26 20.53
CA SER A 19 6.45 40.16 21.28
C SER A 19 6.79 41.65 21.11
N ASP A 20 8.08 41.96 20.92
CA ASP A 20 8.57 43.32 20.66
C ASP A 20 8.32 43.79 19.21
N VAL A 21 8.28 42.88 18.24
CA VAL A 21 8.02 43.24 16.84
C VAL A 21 6.54 43.57 16.61
N ASN A 22 5.62 42.85 17.27
CA ASN A 22 4.19 43.12 17.17
C ASN A 22 3.82 44.47 17.80
N SER A 23 4.47 44.87 18.90
CA SER A 23 4.25 46.19 19.51
C SER A 23 4.78 47.32 18.63
N LEU A 24 5.92 47.12 17.96
CA LEU A 24 6.48 48.05 16.97
C LEU A 24 5.58 48.23 15.73
N LEU A 25 5.00 47.15 15.20
CA LEU A 25 4.06 47.21 14.07
C LEU A 25 2.75 47.94 14.43
N VAL A 26 2.25 47.76 15.66
CA VAL A 26 1.06 48.45 16.16
C VAL A 26 1.34 49.94 16.44
N ALA A 27 2.56 50.30 16.81
CA ALA A 27 2.97 51.71 16.93
C ALA A 27 3.10 52.37 15.54
N ALA A 28 3.74 51.68 14.59
CA ALA A 28 3.93 52.15 13.23
C ALA A 28 2.62 52.35 12.46
N SER A 29 1.59 51.52 12.70
CA SER A 29 0.27 51.68 12.07
C SER A 29 -0.49 52.93 12.53
N LYS A 30 -0.11 53.49 13.70
CA LYS A 30 -0.71 54.72 14.25
C LYS A 30 0.02 55.99 13.79
N THR A 31 1.33 55.93 13.59
CA THR A 31 2.16 57.10 13.22
C THR A 31 2.49 57.18 11.73
N GLY A 32 2.30 56.10 10.96
CA GLY A 32 2.51 56.07 9.51
C GLY A 32 3.97 56.10 9.04
N THR A 33 4.93 56.16 9.96
CA THR A 33 6.37 56.18 9.66
C THR A 33 7.13 55.25 10.60
N ILE A 34 8.07 54.49 10.03
CA ILE A 34 8.97 53.56 10.73
C ILE A 34 10.37 54.17 10.68
N SER A 35 11.08 54.22 11.82
CA SER A 35 12.46 54.72 11.82
C SER A 35 13.40 53.74 11.10
N GLY A 36 14.53 54.23 10.56
CA GLY A 36 15.50 53.39 9.84
C GLY A 36 16.02 52.21 10.69
N GLU A 37 16.18 52.41 12.00
CA GLU A 37 16.60 51.38 12.95
C GLU A 37 15.51 50.33 13.22
N GLN A 38 14.24 50.75 13.26
CA GLN A 38 13.10 49.83 13.39
C GLN A 38 12.91 49.00 12.11
N PHE A 39 13.20 49.59 10.94
CA PHE A 39 13.15 48.88 9.67
C PHE A 39 14.24 47.81 9.57
N THR A 40 15.48 48.11 9.97
CA THR A 40 16.57 47.12 9.97
C THR A 40 16.31 45.98 10.98
N ALA A 41 15.76 46.28 12.14
CA ALA A 41 15.35 45.27 13.12
C ALA A 41 14.24 44.35 12.58
N LEU A 42 13.21 44.91 11.93
CA LEU A 42 12.14 44.14 11.29
C LEU A 42 12.68 43.25 10.18
N PHE A 43 13.56 43.78 9.33
CA PHE A 43 14.20 43.03 8.25
C PHE A 43 15.01 41.84 8.78
N ALA A 44 15.80 42.04 9.85
CA ALA A 44 16.57 40.98 10.49
C ALA A 44 15.66 39.85 11.03
N VAL A 45 14.51 40.20 11.62
CA VAL A 45 13.54 39.21 12.12
C VAL A 45 12.85 38.46 10.97
N MET A 46 12.50 39.14 9.88
CA MET A 46 11.94 38.48 8.68
C MET A 46 12.94 37.49 8.08
N MET A 47 14.20 37.88 7.91
CA MET A 47 15.27 36.99 7.41
C MET A 47 15.48 35.78 8.33
N ALA A 48 15.47 35.99 9.65
CA ALA A 48 15.58 34.89 10.62
C ALA A 48 14.37 33.93 10.56
N LYS A 49 13.17 34.46 10.32
CA LYS A 49 11.94 33.67 10.15
C LYS A 49 11.97 32.85 8.87
N GLU A 50 12.38 33.44 7.75
CA GLU A 50 12.55 32.73 6.47
C GLU A 50 13.60 31.63 6.59
N ALA A 51 14.75 31.90 7.20
CA ALA A 51 15.77 30.88 7.45
C ALA A 51 15.23 29.70 8.28
N ARG A 52 14.40 29.96 9.29
CA ARG A 52 13.76 28.92 10.10
C ARG A 52 12.73 28.11 9.31
N ILE A 53 11.97 28.75 8.42
CA ILE A 53 11.00 28.06 7.56
C ILE A 53 11.74 27.17 6.56
N ALA A 54 12.75 27.70 5.88
CA ALA A 54 13.59 26.93 4.96
C ALA A 54 14.23 25.71 5.65
N ALA A 55 14.75 25.86 6.86
CA ALA A 55 15.31 24.75 7.62
C ALA A 55 14.26 23.68 7.98
N LYS A 56 13.02 24.08 8.28
CA LYS A 56 11.91 23.14 8.54
C LYS A 56 11.47 22.42 7.27
N GLU A 57 11.41 23.12 6.15
CA GLU A 57 11.04 22.54 4.86
C GLU A 57 12.08 21.52 4.41
N LEU A 58 13.37 21.84 4.51
CA LEU A 58 14.46 20.89 4.23
C LEU A 58 14.38 19.65 5.12
N ALA A 59 14.22 19.83 6.44
CA ALA A 59 14.09 18.70 7.37
C ALA A 59 12.84 17.84 7.07
N LEU A 60 11.73 18.46 6.66
CA LEU A 60 10.51 17.75 6.27
C LEU A 60 10.74 16.96 4.98
N GLU A 61 11.35 17.55 3.97
CA GLU A 61 11.69 16.87 2.72
C GLU A 61 12.61 15.68 2.94
N GLU A 62 13.65 15.83 3.76
CA GLU A 62 14.54 14.73 4.13
C GLU A 62 13.79 13.61 4.84
N SER A 63 12.88 13.95 5.76
CA SER A 63 12.07 12.95 6.47
C SER A 63 11.11 12.19 5.53
N LEU A 64 10.55 12.88 4.53
CA LEU A 64 9.68 12.26 3.53
C LEU A 64 10.48 11.33 2.63
N LYS A 65 11.65 11.77 2.16
CA LYS A 65 12.57 10.95 1.35
C LYS A 65 12.98 9.67 2.10
N ALA A 66 13.35 9.78 3.37
CA ALA A 66 13.71 8.62 4.20
C ALA A 66 12.55 7.65 4.40
N ARG A 67 11.33 8.16 4.64
CA ARG A 67 10.11 7.33 4.75
C ARG A 67 9.77 6.63 3.45
N ASP A 68 9.92 7.30 2.32
CA ASP A 68 9.66 6.73 1.00
C ASP A 68 10.67 5.62 0.67
N GLU A 69 11.94 5.85 0.99
CA GLU A 69 12.98 4.85 0.81
C GLU A 69 12.74 3.63 1.70
N GLN A 70 12.39 3.83 2.97
CA GLN A 70 12.05 2.72 3.87
C GLN A 70 10.86 1.91 3.34
N ARG A 71 9.78 2.58 2.92
CA ARG A 71 8.60 1.91 2.34
C ARG A 71 8.94 1.08 1.11
N ARG A 72 9.84 1.57 0.25
CA ARG A 72 10.31 0.81 -0.92
C ARG A 72 11.08 -0.44 -0.50
N ARG A 73 12.05 -0.30 0.41
CA ARG A 73 12.83 -1.43 0.94
C ARG A 73 11.94 -2.51 1.58
N ASP A 74 10.96 -2.09 2.38
CA ASP A 74 10.03 -3.02 3.04
C ASP A 74 9.16 -3.76 2.02
N SER A 75 8.69 -3.07 0.99
CA SER A 75 7.95 -3.67 -0.13
C SER A 75 8.82 -4.70 -0.87
N ASP A 76 10.05 -4.35 -1.21
CA ASP A 76 10.96 -5.23 -1.94
C ASP A 76 11.27 -6.48 -1.12
N ASN A 77 11.61 -6.32 0.16
CA ASN A 77 11.86 -7.43 1.08
C ASN A 77 10.65 -8.37 1.21
N TYR A 78 9.44 -7.80 1.31
CA TYR A 78 8.22 -8.58 1.33
C TYR A 78 8.04 -9.42 0.05
N THR A 79 8.32 -8.83 -1.12
CA THR A 79 8.23 -9.56 -2.40
C THR A 79 9.25 -10.69 -2.48
N VAL A 80 10.49 -10.46 -2.04
CA VAL A 80 11.55 -11.49 -2.03
C VAL A 80 11.16 -12.65 -1.11
N ALA A 81 10.76 -12.38 0.13
CA ALA A 81 10.32 -13.41 1.08
C ALA A 81 9.15 -14.24 0.54
N LYS A 82 8.21 -13.60 -0.16
CA LYS A 82 7.08 -14.28 -0.80
C LYS A 82 7.53 -15.16 -1.96
N ILE A 83 8.45 -14.68 -2.80
CA ILE A 83 9.03 -15.47 -3.90
C ILE A 83 9.77 -16.68 -3.35
N GLU A 84 10.56 -16.52 -2.28
CA GLU A 84 11.27 -17.63 -1.63
C GLU A 84 10.30 -18.68 -1.08
N THR A 85 9.23 -18.23 -0.42
CA THR A 85 8.17 -19.13 0.07
C THR A 85 7.50 -19.90 -1.07
N GLN A 86 7.27 -19.24 -2.22
CA GLN A 86 6.69 -19.87 -3.39
C GLN A 86 7.64 -20.87 -4.06
N LYS A 87 8.94 -20.54 -4.17
CA LYS A 87 9.98 -21.44 -4.68
C LYS A 87 10.09 -22.73 -3.86
N ALA A 88 9.94 -22.63 -2.54
CA ALA A 88 10.04 -23.78 -1.64
C ALA A 88 8.73 -24.58 -1.53
N CYS A 89 7.61 -24.04 -2.02
CA CYS A 89 6.31 -24.67 -1.86
C CYS A 89 6.16 -25.89 -2.76
N ARG A 90 5.65 -26.99 -2.19
CA ARG A 90 5.28 -28.19 -2.98
C ARG A 90 3.82 -28.17 -3.44
N HIS A 91 3.05 -27.18 -3.00
CA HIS A 91 1.64 -27.01 -3.30
C HIS A 91 0.75 -28.23 -2.99
N LEU A 92 1.17 -29.10 -2.06
CA LEU A 92 0.42 -30.27 -1.61
C LEU A 92 -0.20 -30.01 -0.23
N LYS A 93 -1.44 -30.46 -0.04
CA LYS A 93 -2.17 -30.39 1.23
C LYS A 93 -1.62 -31.44 2.19
N GLY A 94 -1.46 -31.05 3.45
CA GLY A 94 -0.92 -31.92 4.50
C GLY A 94 0.57 -31.67 4.76
N GLY A 95 0.87 -31.32 6.01
CA GLY A 95 2.25 -31.12 6.46
C GLY A 95 3.01 -32.43 6.65
N ARG A 96 4.25 -32.29 7.14
CA ARG A 96 5.27 -33.35 7.35
C ARG A 96 4.83 -34.57 8.18
N GLY A 97 3.63 -34.55 8.78
CA GLY A 97 3.16 -35.53 9.77
C GLY A 97 1.88 -36.31 9.40
N ARG A 98 1.31 -36.20 8.19
CA ARG A 98 0.17 -37.07 7.82
C ARG A 98 0.66 -38.45 7.38
N GLN A 99 0.00 -39.50 7.89
CA GLN A 99 0.15 -40.88 7.41
C GLN A 99 -0.09 -40.91 5.89
N ARG A 100 0.79 -41.64 5.20
CA ARG A 100 0.92 -41.77 3.75
C ARG A 100 -0.29 -42.45 3.07
N GLY A 101 -1.49 -41.91 3.28
CA GLY A 101 -2.72 -42.33 2.60
C GLY A 101 -2.80 -41.76 1.17
N GLN A 102 -1.96 -42.31 0.30
CA GLN A 102 -1.96 -42.40 -1.18
C GLN A 102 -2.45 -41.29 -2.14
N GLN A 103 -3.26 -40.29 -1.79
CA GLN A 103 -3.67 -39.24 -2.75
C GLN A 103 -2.91 -37.93 -2.54
N LYS A 104 -2.18 -37.51 -3.57
CA LYS A 104 -1.50 -36.20 -3.64
C LYS A 104 -2.55 -35.12 -3.85
N ASP A 105 -3.26 -34.72 -2.80
CA ASP A 105 -4.25 -33.63 -2.87
C ASP A 105 -3.53 -32.27 -2.94
N PRO A 106 -3.54 -31.54 -4.07
CA PRO A 106 -2.90 -30.24 -4.15
C PRO A 106 -3.67 -29.20 -3.33
N ALA A 107 -2.96 -28.26 -2.72
CA ALA A 107 -3.57 -27.15 -1.98
C ALA A 107 -3.87 -25.96 -2.90
N VAL A 108 -4.47 -26.23 -4.07
CA VAL A 108 -4.67 -25.27 -5.16
C VAL A 108 -6.15 -25.24 -5.53
N TYR A 109 -6.68 -24.10 -5.96
CA TYR A 109 -8.07 -24.03 -6.43
C TYR A 109 -8.21 -23.06 -7.58
N LEU A 110 -9.14 -23.34 -8.48
CA LEU A 110 -9.52 -22.43 -9.56
C LEU A 110 -10.50 -21.38 -9.02
N HIS A 111 -10.19 -20.12 -9.29
CA HIS A 111 -11.04 -18.97 -9.01
C HIS A 111 -11.42 -18.28 -10.33
N THR A 112 -12.70 -17.93 -10.46
CA THR A 112 -13.21 -17.15 -11.59
C THR A 112 -13.80 -15.86 -11.04
N PHE A 113 -13.23 -14.74 -11.48
CA PHE A 113 -13.70 -13.40 -11.14
C PHE A 113 -14.98 -13.07 -11.91
N THR A 114 -15.71 -12.04 -11.44
CA THR A 114 -16.96 -11.56 -12.07
C THR A 114 -16.79 -11.05 -13.50
N ASN A 115 -15.59 -10.60 -13.86
CA ASN A 115 -15.24 -10.19 -15.22
C ASN A 115 -14.89 -11.37 -16.15
N GLY A 116 -15.05 -12.62 -15.69
CA GLY A 116 -14.69 -13.83 -16.43
C GLY A 116 -13.20 -14.17 -16.38
N ALA A 117 -12.36 -13.36 -15.74
CA ALA A 117 -10.95 -13.69 -15.58
C ALA A 117 -10.78 -14.90 -14.67
N GLN A 118 -9.96 -15.86 -15.09
CA GLN A 118 -9.66 -17.05 -14.32
C GLN A 118 -8.26 -16.96 -13.72
N VAL A 119 -8.14 -17.37 -12.45
CA VAL A 119 -6.87 -17.44 -11.74
C VAL A 119 -6.87 -18.69 -10.88
N ILE A 120 -5.77 -19.42 -10.92
CA ILE A 120 -5.55 -20.57 -10.04
C ILE A 120 -4.66 -20.11 -8.91
N LYS A 121 -5.04 -20.40 -7.66
CA LYS A 121 -4.32 -19.92 -6.48
C LYS A 121 -3.97 -21.06 -5.54
N CYS A 122 -2.73 -21.06 -5.05
CA CYS A 122 -2.32 -21.93 -3.96
C CYS A 122 -2.70 -21.30 -2.61
N GLN A 123 -3.37 -22.08 -1.74
CA GLN A 123 -3.77 -21.63 -0.40
C GLN A 123 -2.60 -21.57 0.59
N LEU A 124 -1.50 -22.28 0.33
CA LEU A 124 -0.35 -22.35 1.25
C LEU A 124 0.64 -21.20 1.05
N CYS A 125 1.13 -21.00 -0.18
CA CYS A 125 2.14 -19.98 -0.47
C CYS A 125 1.57 -18.75 -1.20
N GLY A 126 0.28 -18.76 -1.54
CA GLY A 126 -0.37 -17.66 -2.25
C GLY A 126 0.13 -17.44 -3.69
N ALA A 127 0.82 -18.42 -4.28
CA ALA A 127 1.15 -18.41 -5.71
C ALA A 127 -0.14 -18.30 -6.52
N LYS A 128 -0.08 -17.54 -7.62
CA LYS A 128 -1.20 -17.31 -8.53
C LYS A 128 -0.72 -17.58 -9.94
N TRP A 129 -1.51 -18.35 -10.69
CA TRP A 129 -1.28 -18.62 -12.11
C TRP A 129 -2.47 -18.11 -12.92
N LYS A 130 -2.20 -17.54 -14.07
CA LYS A 130 -3.15 -16.99 -15.04
C LYS A 130 -3.07 -17.77 -16.36
N PRO A 131 -4.10 -17.71 -17.23
CA PRO A 131 -4.12 -18.43 -18.51
C PRO A 131 -2.93 -18.18 -19.44
N LYS A 132 -2.24 -17.04 -19.31
CA LYS A 132 -1.06 -16.68 -20.11
C LYS A 132 0.27 -17.13 -19.51
N ASP A 133 0.25 -17.68 -18.30
CA ASP A 133 1.46 -18.11 -17.60
C ASP A 133 1.95 -19.45 -18.13
N THR A 134 3.26 -19.57 -18.25
CA THR A 134 3.94 -20.77 -18.74
C THR A 134 4.93 -21.28 -17.68
N ASP A 135 5.50 -22.47 -17.90
CA ASP A 135 6.52 -23.02 -17.01
C ASP A 135 7.78 -22.15 -16.95
N GLU A 136 8.03 -21.34 -17.98
CA GLU A 136 9.22 -20.48 -18.11
C GLU A 136 8.99 -19.05 -17.62
N TYR A 137 7.79 -18.49 -17.82
CA TYR A 137 7.47 -17.11 -17.46
C TYR A 137 6.06 -16.92 -16.90
N LEU A 138 5.91 -15.91 -16.04
CA LEU A 138 4.65 -15.39 -15.53
C LEU A 138 4.31 -14.06 -16.21
N ASP A 139 3.07 -13.87 -16.62
CA ASP A 139 2.55 -12.61 -17.19
C ASP A 139 2.02 -11.69 -16.09
N ILE A 140 2.89 -10.75 -15.69
CA ILE A 140 2.59 -9.75 -14.67
C ILE A 140 2.42 -8.41 -15.38
N ASN A 141 1.16 -7.96 -15.49
CA ASN A 141 0.79 -6.68 -16.11
C ASN A 141 1.34 -6.50 -17.53
N GLY A 142 1.40 -7.57 -18.34
CA GLY A 142 1.93 -7.55 -19.70
C GLY A 142 3.45 -7.71 -19.78
N MET A 143 4.16 -7.78 -18.65
CA MET A 143 5.57 -8.09 -18.61
C MET A 143 5.78 -9.57 -18.32
N LYS A 144 6.66 -10.20 -19.12
CA LYS A 144 7.09 -11.58 -18.92
C LYS A 144 8.20 -11.61 -17.87
N VAL A 145 7.90 -12.18 -16.72
CA VAL A 145 8.85 -12.34 -15.61
C VAL A 145 9.25 -13.81 -15.50
N PRO A 146 10.53 -14.16 -15.25
CA PRO A 146 10.93 -15.56 -15.08
C PRO A 146 10.09 -16.28 -14.02
N ASN A 147 9.54 -17.45 -14.38
CA ASN A 147 8.67 -18.21 -13.48
C ASN A 147 9.50 -18.96 -12.43
N TRP A 148 9.51 -18.44 -11.21
CA TRP A 148 10.20 -19.08 -10.08
C TRP A 148 9.46 -20.29 -9.51
N THR A 149 8.17 -20.47 -9.82
CA THR A 149 7.38 -21.64 -9.37
C THR A 149 7.58 -22.85 -10.27
N LYS A 150 8.04 -22.66 -11.52
CA LYS A 150 8.20 -23.71 -12.54
C LYS A 150 6.90 -24.48 -12.83
N ILE A 151 5.77 -23.79 -12.66
CA ILE A 151 4.42 -24.29 -12.92
C ILE A 151 3.72 -23.22 -13.76
N GLY A 152 3.33 -23.58 -14.97
CA GLY A 152 2.49 -22.80 -15.86
C GLY A 152 1.02 -23.12 -15.66
N TRP A 153 0.17 -22.43 -16.43
CA TRP A 153 -1.28 -22.55 -16.33
C TRP A 153 -1.80 -23.98 -16.50
N GLY A 154 -1.34 -24.70 -17.53
CA GLY A 154 -1.83 -26.06 -17.83
C GLY A 154 -1.63 -27.02 -16.66
N ARG A 155 -0.41 -27.04 -16.10
CA ARG A 155 -0.12 -27.86 -14.92
C ARG A 155 -0.86 -27.39 -13.67
N ALA A 156 -1.02 -26.07 -13.49
CA ALA A 156 -1.82 -25.54 -12.39
C ALA A 156 -3.30 -25.96 -12.51
N LEU A 157 -3.83 -26.07 -13.73
CA LEU A 157 -5.19 -26.52 -14.02
C LEU A 157 -5.38 -27.99 -13.63
N GLU A 158 -4.47 -28.87 -14.04
CA GLU A 158 -4.44 -30.28 -13.62
C GLU A 158 -4.42 -30.40 -12.09
N MET A 159 -3.58 -29.59 -11.42
CA MET A 159 -3.52 -29.57 -9.95
C MET A 159 -4.80 -29.05 -9.30
N ALA A 160 -5.54 -28.15 -9.96
CA ALA A 160 -6.80 -27.63 -9.46
C ALA A 160 -7.93 -28.65 -9.62
N GLU A 161 -7.91 -29.45 -10.68
CA GLU A 161 -8.84 -30.58 -10.89
C GLU A 161 -8.63 -31.69 -9.88
N ASP A 162 -7.36 -32.00 -9.57
CA ASP A 162 -6.98 -32.97 -8.53
C ASP A 162 -7.25 -32.48 -7.10
N SER A 163 -7.50 -31.18 -6.92
CA SER A 163 -7.65 -30.60 -5.58
C SER A 163 -9.04 -30.80 -5.00
N SER A 164 -9.07 -31.16 -3.72
CA SER A 164 -10.30 -31.12 -2.93
C SER A 164 -10.75 -29.70 -2.54
N ASN A 165 -9.93 -28.68 -2.79
CA ASN A 165 -10.22 -27.31 -2.37
C ASN A 165 -11.20 -26.63 -3.33
N LYS A 166 -12.27 -26.07 -2.75
CA LYS A 166 -13.25 -25.27 -3.48
C LYS A 166 -12.99 -23.78 -3.24
N PRO A 167 -13.32 -22.89 -4.20
CA PRO A 167 -13.29 -21.46 -3.96
C PRO A 167 -14.21 -21.09 -2.78
N SER A 168 -13.78 -20.12 -1.99
CA SER A 168 -14.52 -19.58 -0.84
C SER A 168 -15.90 -19.08 -1.27
N SER A 169 -16.89 -19.07 -0.38
CA SER A 169 -18.23 -18.51 -0.66
C SER A 169 -18.17 -17.06 -1.13
N SER A 170 -17.23 -16.27 -0.59
CA SER A 170 -16.94 -14.89 -1.00
C SER A 170 -16.32 -14.77 -2.40
N GLU A 171 -15.96 -15.88 -3.03
CA GLU A 171 -15.23 -15.99 -4.30
C GLU A 171 -16.07 -16.71 -5.38
N ARG A 172 -17.34 -17.06 -5.10
CA ARG A 172 -18.22 -17.87 -5.99
C ARG A 172 -19.17 -17.06 -6.88
N PHE A 173 -18.99 -15.75 -7.02
CA PHE A 173 -19.89 -14.89 -7.78
C PHE A 173 -19.78 -15.02 -9.32
N GLY A 174 -19.42 -16.21 -9.81
CA GLY A 174 -19.44 -16.58 -11.23
C GLY A 174 -20.67 -17.38 -11.64
N GLY A 175 -21.59 -17.70 -10.72
CA GLY A 175 -22.94 -18.06 -11.12
C GLY A 175 -23.59 -16.82 -11.70
N VAL A 176 -23.97 -16.86 -12.98
CA VAL A 176 -25.01 -15.98 -13.50
C VAL A 176 -26.15 -16.08 -12.49
N VAL A 177 -26.32 -15.05 -11.67
CA VAL A 177 -27.51 -14.93 -10.83
C VAL A 177 -28.62 -14.68 -11.84
N ALA A 178 -29.17 -15.76 -12.38
CA ALA A 178 -30.39 -15.70 -13.17
C ALA A 178 -31.41 -14.97 -12.29
N GLY A 179 -31.81 -13.79 -12.77
CA GLY A 179 -32.44 -12.70 -12.03
C GLY A 179 -33.21 -13.13 -10.79
N VAL A 180 -32.70 -12.74 -9.62
CA VAL A 180 -33.53 -12.53 -8.43
C VAL A 180 -34.02 -11.08 -8.43
N THR A 181 -34.45 -10.59 -9.60
CA THR A 181 -35.35 -9.43 -9.60
C THR A 181 -36.70 -9.96 -9.08
N PRO A 182 -37.20 -9.46 -7.94
CA PRO A 182 -38.53 -9.83 -7.50
C PRO A 182 -39.50 -9.48 -8.64
N LYS A 183 -40.21 -10.51 -9.11
CA LYS A 183 -41.28 -10.34 -10.10
C LYS A 183 -42.56 -10.01 -9.36
N THR A 184 -43.36 -9.10 -9.90
CA THR A 184 -44.73 -8.90 -9.42
C THR A 184 -45.58 -10.16 -9.70
N ALA A 185 -46.78 -10.24 -9.12
CA ALA A 185 -47.74 -11.31 -9.44
C ALA A 185 -48.07 -11.42 -10.95
N GLU A 186 -47.81 -10.35 -11.70
CA GLU A 186 -48.00 -10.23 -13.15
C GLU A 186 -46.73 -10.59 -13.96
N GLY A 187 -45.63 -10.97 -13.29
CA GLY A 187 -44.39 -11.42 -13.92
C GLY A 187 -43.43 -10.32 -14.38
N LEU A 188 -43.73 -9.05 -14.11
CA LEU A 188 -42.88 -7.90 -14.47
C LEU A 188 -41.71 -7.76 -13.47
N ALA A 189 -40.50 -7.56 -13.99
CA ALA A 189 -39.29 -7.38 -13.19
C ALA A 189 -39.26 -5.97 -12.59
N VAL A 190 -39.23 -5.87 -11.25
CA VAL A 190 -39.12 -4.58 -10.56
C VAL A 190 -37.65 -4.21 -10.40
N PRO A 191 -37.19 -3.04 -10.89
CA PRO A 191 -35.83 -2.58 -10.65
C PRO A 191 -35.64 -2.32 -9.15
N ASN A 192 -34.57 -2.89 -8.59
CA ASN A 192 -34.25 -2.83 -7.16
C ASN A 192 -33.77 -1.41 -6.81
N MET A 193 -34.70 -0.50 -6.50
CA MET A 193 -34.37 0.82 -5.95
C MET A 193 -34.05 0.65 -4.46
N GLN A 194 -32.79 0.35 -4.16
CA GLN A 194 -32.26 0.51 -2.81
C GLN A 194 -32.15 2.01 -2.51
N ILE A 195 -32.85 2.46 -1.47
CA ILE A 195 -32.64 3.75 -0.78
C ILE A 195 -31.49 3.59 0.21
#